data_AF-A0A9D6QTG8-F1
#
_entry.id   AF-A0A9D6QTG8-F1
#
_cell.length_a   1.000
_cell.length_b   1.000
_cell.length_c   1.000
_cell.angle_alpha   90.00
_cell.angle_beta   90.00
_cell.angle_gamma   90.00
#
_symmetry.space_group_name_H-M   'P 1'
#
loop_
_entity.id
_entity.type
_entity.pdbx_description
1 polymer ?
#
loop_
_entity_poly.entity_id
_entity_poly.type
_entity_poly.pdbx_seq_one_letter_code
_entity_poly.pdbx_strand_id
1 'polypeptide(L)'
;MKIDSVGGRIAAVEESEHDARGLWAAPGFIDLQVNGFAGVDYNSPQITLEDIARSIRTLRSTGVTRFFPTVITGSRESMLAAARLLGRARKQLDEGVSIAGIHVEGPFIAAEDGPRGAHPREHVRPPDRDEFLRLQEAAEGTIRLLTLAPEL
;
A
#
# COMPACT_ATOMS: atom_id res chain seq x y z
N MET A 1 22.86 2.61 21.62
CA MET A 1 22.32 3.82 20.96
C MET A 1 21.13 4.32 21.75
N LYS A 2 21.06 5.63 22.01
CA LYS A 2 19.92 6.35 22.59
C LYS A 2 19.32 7.25 21.51
N ILE A 3 18.00 7.22 21.34
CA ILE A 3 17.28 8.04 20.36
C ILE A 3 16.25 8.87 21.10
N ASP A 4 16.39 10.19 21.03
CA ASP A 4 15.42 11.13 21.59
C ASP A 4 14.50 11.65 20.48
N SER A 5 13.21 11.80 20.77
CA SER A 5 12.24 12.33 19.81
C SER A 5 11.36 13.43 20.40
N VAL A 6 11.07 14.45 19.60
CA VAL A 6 10.22 15.59 19.96
C VAL A 6 9.20 15.79 18.84
N GLY A 7 7.91 15.76 19.18
CA GLY A 7 6.83 15.96 18.20
C GLY A 7 6.87 14.96 17.03
N GLY A 8 7.28 13.71 17.27
CA GLY A 8 7.37 12.67 16.24
C GLY A 8 8.57 12.78 15.29
N ARG A 9 9.55 13.63 15.61
CA ARG A 9 10.83 13.73 14.89
C ARG A 9 11.98 13.29 15.77
N ILE A 10 12.97 12.63 15.17
CA ILE A 10 14.24 12.33 15.86
C ILE A 10 14.94 13.66 16.13
N ALA A 11 15.24 13.93 17.39
CA ALA A 11 15.89 15.14 17.86
C ALA A 11 17.39 14.94 18.12
N ALA A 12 17.78 13.75 18.59
CA ALA A 12 19.17 13.39 18.82
C ALA A 12 19.36 11.87 18.69
N VAL A 13 20.58 11.47 18.30
CA VAL A 13 21.04 10.08 18.32
C VAL A 13 22.40 10.07 19.01
N GLU A 14 22.47 9.38 20.13
CA GLU A 14 23.63 9.37 21.02
C GLU A 14 24.11 7.94 21.27
N GLU A 15 25.38 7.81 21.67
CA GLU A 15 25.86 6.57 22.24
C GLU A 15 25.12 6.29 23.56
N SER A 16 24.81 5.02 23.84
CA SER A 16 24.14 4.66 25.08
C SER A 16 25.10 3.85 25.92
N GLU A 17 25.15 4.16 27.22
CA GLU A 17 25.88 3.37 28.22
C GLU A 17 25.17 2.04 28.56
N HIS A 18 23.94 1.82 28.06
CA HIS A 18 23.20 0.58 28.28
C HIS A 18 23.67 -0.53 27.32
N ASP A 19 23.95 -1.71 27.89
CA ASP A 19 24.25 -2.92 27.12
C ASP A 19 22.97 -3.48 26.48
N ALA A 20 22.78 -3.17 25.19
CA ALA A 20 21.65 -3.63 24.37
C ALA A 20 22.06 -4.77 23.41
N ARG A 21 22.97 -5.66 23.83
CA ARG A 21 23.43 -6.81 23.02
C ARG A 21 22.26 -7.59 22.41
N GLY A 22 22.33 -7.81 21.11
CA GLY A 22 21.34 -8.58 20.35
C GLY A 22 20.09 -7.80 19.91
N LEU A 23 19.97 -6.53 20.31
CA LEU A 23 18.90 -5.64 19.83
C LEU A 23 19.40 -4.74 18.70
N TRP A 24 18.61 -4.66 17.64
CA TRP A 24 18.88 -3.80 16.49
C TRP A 24 17.82 -2.70 16.44
N ALA A 25 18.26 -1.49 16.12
CA ALA A 25 17.38 -0.37 15.86
C ALA A 25 17.66 0.18 14.46
N ALA A 26 16.61 0.33 13.67
CA ALA A 26 16.64 0.82 12.30
C ALA A 26 15.42 1.71 12.05
N PRO A 27 15.43 2.53 10.98
CA PRO A 27 14.21 3.16 10.51
C PRO A 27 13.13 2.11 10.25
N GLY A 28 11.88 2.47 10.53
CA GLY A 28 10.75 1.60 10.19
C GLY A 28 10.72 1.31 8.69
N PHE A 29 10.35 0.08 8.31
CA PHE A 29 10.33 -0.31 6.91
C PHE A 29 9.23 0.43 6.15
N ILE A 30 9.48 0.61 4.86
CA ILE A 30 8.52 1.12 3.89
C ILE A 30 8.28 0.02 2.87
N ASP A 31 7.06 -0.49 2.80
CA ASP A 31 6.69 -1.52 1.84
C ASP A 31 5.90 -0.90 0.67
N LEU A 32 6.47 -0.95 -0.53
CA LEU A 32 5.90 -0.27 -1.70
C LEU A 32 4.80 -1.07 -2.39
N GLN A 33 4.56 -2.32 -2.00
CA GLN A 33 3.58 -3.17 -2.66
C GLN A 33 3.01 -4.22 -1.71
N VAL A 34 1.80 -3.97 -1.20
CA VAL A 34 1.09 -4.89 -0.30
C VAL A 34 -0.32 -5.15 -0.83
N ASN A 35 -0.54 -6.32 -1.42
CA ASN A 35 -1.86 -6.71 -1.96
C ASN A 35 -2.86 -7.04 -0.82
N GLY A 36 -2.33 -7.47 0.33
CA GLY A 36 -3.08 -7.85 1.52
C GLY A 36 -2.14 -8.32 2.63
N PHE A 37 -2.61 -8.34 3.87
CA PHE A 37 -1.82 -8.81 5.02
C PHE A 37 -2.72 -9.42 6.11
N ALA A 38 -2.20 -10.37 6.88
CA ALA A 38 -2.89 -10.99 8.03
C ALA A 38 -4.32 -11.49 7.71
N GLY A 39 -4.50 -12.13 6.55
CA GLY A 39 -5.79 -12.68 6.11
C GLY A 39 -6.76 -11.66 5.48
N VAL A 40 -6.32 -10.43 5.27
CA VAL A 40 -7.10 -9.38 4.58
C VAL A 40 -6.51 -9.15 3.20
N ASP A 41 -7.32 -9.35 2.16
CA ASP A 41 -7.00 -8.97 0.77
C ASP A 41 -7.61 -7.60 0.45
N TYR A 42 -6.79 -6.62 0.11
CA TYR A 42 -7.26 -5.26 -0.18
C TYR A 42 -8.10 -5.15 -1.47
N ASN A 43 -8.11 -6.19 -2.28
CA ASN A 43 -8.86 -6.27 -3.54
C ASN A 43 -10.16 -7.08 -3.40
N SER A 44 -10.41 -7.68 -2.23
CA SER A 44 -11.66 -8.39 -1.96
C SER A 44 -12.84 -7.42 -1.87
N PRO A 45 -14.00 -7.71 -2.49
CA PRO A 45 -15.18 -6.86 -2.36
C PRO A 45 -15.88 -6.98 -1.00
N GLN A 46 -15.45 -7.91 -0.14
CA GLN A 46 -16.06 -8.16 1.18
C GLN A 46 -15.35 -7.44 2.33
N ILE A 47 -14.15 -6.88 2.10
CA ILE A 47 -13.37 -6.29 3.19
C ILE A 47 -13.96 -4.97 3.69
N THR A 48 -13.88 -4.76 5.00
CA THR A 48 -14.35 -3.57 5.68
C THR A 48 -13.20 -2.65 6.10
N LEU A 49 -13.52 -1.42 6.52
CA LEU A 49 -12.53 -0.52 7.12
C LEU A 49 -11.92 -1.10 8.41
N GLU A 50 -12.69 -1.88 9.17
CA GLU A 50 -12.20 -2.55 10.38
C GLU A 50 -11.18 -3.64 10.05
N ASP A 51 -11.42 -4.41 8.98
CA ASP A 51 -10.46 -5.41 8.48
C ASP A 51 -9.16 -4.74 8.06
N ILE A 52 -9.24 -3.61 7.35
CA ILE A 52 -8.05 -2.82 6.97
C ILE A 52 -7.31 -2.31 8.21
N ALA A 53 -8.01 -1.76 9.20
CA ALA A 53 -7.39 -1.31 10.45
C ALA A 53 -6.65 -2.45 11.16
N ARG A 54 -7.28 -3.63 11.27
CA ARG A 54 -6.65 -4.84 11.84
C ARG A 54 -5.42 -5.29 11.05
N SER A 55 -5.52 -5.28 9.72
CA SER A 55 -4.40 -5.59 8.83
C SER A 55 -3.23 -4.65 9.07
N ILE A 56 -3.46 -3.33 9.12
CA ILE A 56 -2.40 -2.33 9.35
C ILE A 56 -1.74 -2.50 10.72
N ARG A 57 -2.52 -2.71 11.79
CA ARG A 57 -1.96 -2.97 13.12
C ARG A 57 -1.03 -4.18 13.12
N THR A 58 -1.42 -5.24 12.42
CA THR A 58 -0.61 -6.47 12.31
C THR A 58 0.61 -6.27 11.42
N LEU A 59 0.50 -5.51 10.33
CA LEU A 59 1.62 -5.16 9.48
C LEU A 59 2.65 -4.31 10.25
N ARG A 60 2.20 -3.40 11.12
CA ARG A 60 3.09 -2.60 11.97
C ARG A 60 3.91 -3.42 12.96
N SER A 61 3.39 -4.55 13.43
CA SER A 61 4.13 -5.41 14.36
C SER A 61 5.30 -6.14 13.71
N THR A 62 5.39 -6.15 12.37
CA THR A 62 6.54 -6.71 11.62
C THR A 62 7.61 -5.68 11.29
N GLY A 63 7.46 -4.43 11.77
CA GLY A 63 8.40 -3.34 11.53
C GLY A 63 8.07 -2.44 10.33
N VAL A 64 7.01 -2.75 9.57
CA VAL A 64 6.54 -1.89 8.47
C VAL A 64 5.76 -0.70 9.04
N THR A 65 6.27 0.51 8.84
CA THR A 65 5.67 1.74 9.40
C THR A 65 4.95 2.58 8.36
N ARG A 66 5.30 2.40 7.09
CA ARG A 66 4.67 3.01 5.93
C ARG A 66 4.48 1.93 4.88
N PHE A 67 3.37 1.96 4.18
CA PHE A 67 3.17 1.04 3.07
C PHE A 67 2.23 1.60 2.01
N PHE A 68 2.18 0.88 0.90
CA PHE A 68 1.28 1.14 -0.22
C PHE A 68 0.36 -0.07 -0.38
N PRO A 69 -0.91 0.01 0.06
CA PRO A 69 -1.89 -1.00 -0.31
C PRO A 69 -2.06 -0.99 -1.83
N THR A 70 -2.00 -2.17 -2.43
CA THR A 70 -1.92 -2.34 -3.88
C THR A 70 -3.26 -2.78 -4.45
N VAL A 71 -3.80 -1.96 -5.35
CA VAL A 71 -4.94 -2.32 -6.21
C VAL A 71 -4.38 -3.07 -7.43
N ILE A 72 -4.77 -4.32 -7.62
CA ILE A 72 -4.28 -5.16 -8.72
C ILE A 72 -5.26 -5.17 -9.91
N THR A 73 -4.78 -5.63 -11.07
CA THR A 73 -5.60 -5.87 -12.27
C THR A 73 -6.91 -6.59 -11.94
N GLY A 74 -8.03 -5.93 -12.26
CA GLY A 74 -9.38 -6.45 -12.10
C GLY A 74 -10.38 -5.75 -13.01
N SER A 75 -11.67 -6.02 -12.81
CA SER A 75 -12.73 -5.27 -13.49
C SER A 75 -12.65 -3.79 -13.11
N ARG A 76 -13.18 -2.90 -13.95
CA ARG A 76 -13.19 -1.46 -13.65
C ARG A 76 -13.90 -1.18 -12.34
N GLU A 77 -15.02 -1.87 -12.11
CA GLU A 77 -15.83 -1.76 -10.90
C GLU A 77 -15.05 -2.21 -9.66
N SER A 78 -14.35 -3.36 -9.74
CA SER A 78 -13.58 -3.88 -8.60
C SER A 78 -12.41 -2.97 -8.24
N MET A 79 -11.66 -2.50 -9.24
CA MET A 79 -10.53 -1.58 -9.02
C MET A 79 -11.00 -0.24 -8.45
N LEU A 80 -12.11 0.32 -8.96
CA LEU A 80 -12.71 1.54 -8.40
C LEU A 80 -13.20 1.33 -6.97
N ALA A 81 -13.80 0.19 -6.65
CA ALA A 81 -14.26 -0.13 -5.30
C ALA A 81 -13.09 -0.23 -4.31
N ALA A 82 -12.03 -0.94 -4.68
CA ALA A 82 -10.81 -1.07 -3.87
C ALA A 82 -10.15 0.31 -3.67
N ALA A 83 -9.95 1.09 -4.74
CA ALA A 83 -9.40 2.44 -4.66
C ALA A 83 -10.20 3.36 -3.72
N ARG A 84 -11.54 3.35 -3.81
CA ARG A 84 -12.41 4.12 -2.89
C ARG A 84 -12.28 3.67 -1.45
N LEU A 85 -12.25 2.36 -1.21
CA LEU A 85 -12.15 1.84 0.15
C LEU A 85 -10.80 2.21 0.79
N LEU A 86 -9.71 2.05 0.06
CA LEU A 86 -8.36 2.40 0.51
C LEU A 86 -8.18 3.91 0.70
N GLY A 87 -8.73 4.73 -0.20
CA GLY A 87 -8.76 6.19 -0.06
C GLY A 87 -9.46 6.62 1.24
N ARG A 88 -10.64 6.04 1.51
CA ARG A 88 -11.37 6.26 2.78
C ARG A 88 -10.58 5.76 3.98
N ALA A 89 -10.00 4.57 3.92
CA ALA A 89 -9.21 4.00 5.01
C ALA A 89 -8.04 4.92 5.40
N ARG A 90 -7.31 5.46 4.42
CA ARG A 90 -6.22 6.42 4.67
C ARG A 90 -6.70 7.68 5.38
N LYS A 91 -7.90 8.16 5.07
CA LYS A 91 -8.44 9.43 5.59
C LYS A 91 -9.18 9.29 6.91
N GLN A 92 -9.89 8.19 7.12
CA GLN A 92 -10.85 8.02 8.21
C GLN A 92 -10.32 7.18 9.37
N LEU A 93 -9.32 6.32 9.15
CA LEU A 93 -8.74 5.48 10.19
C LEU A 93 -7.51 6.13 10.80
N ASP A 94 -7.35 5.99 12.12
CA ASP A 94 -6.13 6.40 12.81
C ASP A 94 -4.91 5.63 12.30
N GLU A 95 -5.08 4.33 12.00
CA GLU A 95 -4.06 3.49 11.37
C GLU A 95 -3.71 3.93 9.95
N GLY A 96 -4.64 4.63 9.29
CA GLY A 96 -4.52 5.14 7.93
C GLY A 96 -3.30 6.03 7.72
N VAL A 97 -2.75 6.61 8.80
CA VAL A 97 -1.46 7.31 8.77
C VAL A 97 -0.33 6.45 8.16
N SER A 98 -0.40 5.12 8.31
CA SER A 98 0.60 4.18 7.78
C SER A 98 0.51 4.02 6.25
N ILE A 99 -0.60 4.41 5.62
CA ILE A 99 -0.77 4.39 4.17
C ILE A 99 -0.08 5.63 3.57
N ALA A 100 1.10 5.43 3.00
CA ALA A 100 1.89 6.50 2.39
C ALA A 100 1.29 6.98 1.05
N GLY A 101 0.64 6.07 0.33
CA GLY A 101 -0.09 6.28 -0.92
C GLY A 101 -0.68 4.95 -1.38
N ILE A 102 -1.47 4.97 -2.44
CA ILE A 102 -1.98 3.75 -3.08
C ILE A 102 -1.05 3.40 -4.26
N HIS A 103 -0.75 2.11 -4.38
CA HIS A 103 -0.12 1.54 -5.56
C HIS A 103 -1.21 0.91 -6.44
N VAL A 104 -1.17 1.21 -7.73
CA VAL A 104 -2.00 0.54 -8.74
C VAL A 104 -1.09 -0.34 -9.59
N GLU A 105 -1.29 -1.66 -9.53
CA GLU A 105 -0.51 -2.65 -10.26
C GLU A 105 -1.34 -3.26 -11.40
N GLY A 106 -1.20 -2.69 -12.59
CA GLY A 106 -2.11 -2.93 -13.70
C GLY A 106 -3.34 -2.01 -13.68
N PRO A 107 -4.31 -2.16 -14.60
CA PRO A 107 -4.48 -3.27 -15.54
C PRO A 107 -3.69 -3.08 -16.86
N PHE A 108 -2.91 -1.99 -16.94
CA PHE A 108 -2.14 -1.55 -18.09
C PHE A 108 -0.82 -2.31 -18.25
N ILE A 109 -0.88 -3.64 -18.26
CA ILE A 109 0.27 -4.54 -18.30
C ILE A 109 0.22 -5.45 -19.53
N ALA A 110 1.34 -6.07 -19.87
CA ALA A 110 1.43 -7.08 -20.93
C ALA A 110 0.44 -8.23 -20.69
N ALA A 111 -0.25 -8.68 -21.74
CA ALA A 111 -1.24 -9.76 -21.65
C ALA A 111 -0.61 -11.16 -21.81
N GLU A 112 0.65 -11.20 -22.19
CA GLU A 112 1.46 -12.39 -22.40
C GLU A 112 1.74 -13.12 -21.08
N ASP A 113 1.65 -14.45 -21.13
CA ASP A 113 2.10 -15.29 -20.02
C ASP A 113 3.59 -15.10 -19.77
N GLY A 114 3.99 -15.05 -18.50
CA GLY A 114 5.30 -14.56 -18.08
C GLY A 114 5.14 -13.20 -17.40
N PRO A 115 5.27 -12.06 -18.12
CA PRO A 115 5.17 -10.73 -17.52
C PRO A 115 3.81 -10.44 -16.87
N ARG A 116 2.70 -11.02 -17.35
CA ARG A 116 1.37 -10.91 -16.73
C ARG A 116 1.30 -11.50 -15.32
N GLY A 117 2.07 -12.56 -15.06
CA GLY A 117 2.02 -13.29 -13.79
C GLY A 117 0.60 -13.70 -13.37
N ALA A 118 0.22 -13.33 -12.14
CA ALA A 118 -1.05 -13.69 -11.52
C ALA A 118 -2.24 -12.80 -11.94
N HIS A 119 -2.02 -11.74 -12.74
CA HIS A 119 -3.10 -10.83 -13.11
C HIS A 119 -4.09 -11.47 -14.10
N PRO A 120 -5.41 -11.39 -13.87
CA PRO A 120 -6.41 -12.04 -14.73
C PRO A 120 -6.39 -11.45 -16.15
N ARG A 121 -6.15 -12.31 -17.14
CA ARG A 121 -5.93 -11.93 -18.54
C ARG A 121 -7.12 -11.18 -19.13
N GLU A 122 -8.34 -11.55 -18.75
CA GLU A 122 -9.60 -10.94 -19.17
C GLU A 122 -9.77 -9.49 -18.71
N HIS A 123 -8.95 -9.05 -17.75
CA HIS A 123 -8.99 -7.69 -17.21
C HIS A 123 -7.80 -6.84 -17.66
N VAL A 124 -6.77 -7.45 -18.25
CA VAL A 124 -5.67 -6.73 -18.87
C VAL A 124 -6.19 -5.89 -20.04
N ARG A 125 -5.76 -4.62 -20.12
CA ARG A 125 -6.21 -3.67 -21.13
C ARG A 125 -5.17 -2.56 -21.36
N PRO A 126 -5.11 -1.92 -22.54
CA PRO A 126 -4.15 -0.85 -22.81
C PRO A 126 -4.27 0.33 -21.83
N PRO A 127 -3.20 1.12 -21.64
CA PRO A 127 -3.23 2.35 -20.87
C PRO A 127 -4.38 3.27 -21.27
N ASP A 128 -5.22 3.64 -20.31
CA ASP A 128 -6.32 4.57 -20.50
C ASP A 128 -6.23 5.68 -19.44
N ARG A 129 -5.98 6.91 -19.91
CA ARG A 129 -5.85 8.09 -19.06
C ARG A 129 -7.12 8.38 -18.28
N ASP A 130 -8.29 8.25 -18.91
CA ASP A 130 -9.56 8.58 -18.27
C ASP A 130 -9.91 7.52 -17.22
N GLU A 131 -9.57 6.26 -17.47
CA GLU A 131 -9.67 5.21 -16.47
C GLU A 131 -8.76 5.49 -15.26
N PHE A 132 -7.49 5.86 -15.48
CA PHE A 132 -6.59 6.25 -14.40
C PHE A 132 -7.13 7.46 -13.61
N LEU A 133 -7.66 8.48 -14.28
CA LEU A 133 -8.21 9.66 -13.60
C LEU A 133 -9.40 9.29 -12.72
N ARG A 134 -10.28 8.38 -13.16
CA ARG A 134 -11.38 7.87 -12.32
C ARG A 134 -10.86 7.08 -11.12
N LEU A 135 -9.82 6.27 -11.29
CA LEU A 135 -9.17 5.58 -10.17
C LEU A 135 -8.56 6.58 -9.18
N GLN A 136 -7.91 7.63 -9.69
CA GLN A 136 -7.28 8.66 -8.87
C GLN A 136 -8.31 9.48 -8.10
N GLU A 137 -9.44 9.82 -8.72
CA GLU A 137 -10.57 10.45 -8.05
C GLU A 137 -11.16 9.53 -6.97
N ALA A 138 -11.43 8.27 -7.32
CA ALA A 138 -11.89 7.24 -6.38
C ALA A 138 -10.97 7.10 -5.16
N ALA A 139 -9.67 7.16 -5.38
CA ALA A 139 -8.63 7.10 -4.36
C ALA A 139 -8.45 8.41 -3.56
N GLU A 140 -9.31 9.42 -3.73
CA GLU A 140 -9.15 10.75 -3.12
C GLU A 140 -7.79 11.42 -3.44
N GLY A 141 -7.26 11.17 -4.64
CA GLY A 141 -5.99 11.73 -5.11
C GLY A 141 -4.73 11.08 -4.50
N THR A 142 -4.88 9.89 -3.92
CA THR A 142 -3.84 9.24 -3.12
C THR A 142 -3.05 8.15 -3.85
N ILE A 143 -3.32 7.86 -5.12
CA ILE A 143 -2.43 7.02 -5.93
C ILE A 143 -1.10 7.76 -6.13
N ARG A 144 -0.02 7.05 -5.82
CA ARG A 144 1.36 7.56 -5.86
C ARG A 144 2.32 6.67 -6.64
N LEU A 145 1.91 5.44 -6.95
CA LEU A 145 2.68 4.49 -7.72
C LEU A 145 1.75 3.77 -8.71
N LEU A 146 2.21 3.63 -9.95
CA LEU A 146 1.51 2.91 -11.02
C LEU A 146 2.51 1.96 -11.68
N THR A 147 2.21 0.67 -11.70
CA THR A 147 2.91 -0.32 -12.53
C THR A 147 2.17 -0.47 -13.85
N LEU A 148 2.90 -0.28 -14.95
CA LEU A 148 2.39 -0.45 -16.31
C LEU A 148 3.47 -1.07 -17.21
N ALA A 149 3.04 -1.65 -18.33
CA ALA A 149 3.90 -2.11 -19.40
C ALA A 149 4.14 -0.96 -20.40
N PRO A 150 5.38 -0.48 -20.57
CA PRO A 150 5.69 0.69 -21.40
C PRO A 150 5.54 0.45 -22.91
N GLU A 151 5.46 -0.81 -23.36
CA GLU A 151 5.32 -1.20 -24.76
C GLU A 151 3.88 -1.10 -25.32
N LEU A 152 2.90 -0.78 -24.46
CA LEU A 152 1.48 -0.68 -24.81
C LEU A 152 1.02 0.72 -25.23
#